data_AF-A0A1I5DDR1-F1
#
_entry.id   AF-A0A1I5DDR1-F1
#
_cell.length_a   1.000
_cell.length_b   1.000
_cell.length_c   1.000
_cell.angle_alpha   90.00
_cell.angle_beta   90.00
_cell.angle_gamma   90.00
#
_symmetry.space_group_name_H-M   'P 1'
#
loop_
_entity.id
_entity.type
_entity.pdbx_description
1 polymer ?
#
loop_
_entity_poly.entity_id
_entity_poly.type
_entity_poly.pdbx_seq_one_letter_code
_entity_poly.pdbx_strand_id
1 'polypeptide(L)' 'MGDVINMRLVRKQRARDEASVRADRNRRLFGRTAAEKAADAAAKARIERTLDGARLDFTSDTVDE' A
#
# COMPACT_ATOMS: atom_id res chain seq x y z
N MET A 1 41.43 -24.70 13.37
CA MET A 1 41.07 -23.27 13.33
C MET A 1 39.59 -23.19 13.05
N GLY A 2 38.75 -22.76 14.01
CA GLY A 2 37.31 -22.68 13.80
C GLY A 2 36.93 -21.26 13.40
N ASP A 3 36.25 -21.09 12.26
CA ASP A 3 35.78 -19.79 11.82
C ASP A 3 34.70 -19.27 12.78
N VAL A 4 35.02 -18.18 13.48
CA VAL A 4 34.06 -17.49 14.35
C VAL A 4 33.17 -16.63 13.47
N ILE A 5 31.99 -17.13 13.15
CA ILE A 5 30.98 -16.39 12.38
C ILE A 5 30.06 -15.58 13.27
N ASN A 6 29.74 -14.36 12.84
CA ASN A 6 28.81 -13.50 13.55
C ASN A 6 27.36 -13.95 13.28
N MET A 7 26.75 -14.62 14.25
CA MET A 7 25.36 -15.09 14.15
C MET A 7 24.34 -13.96 13.95
N ARG A 8 24.61 -12.73 14.42
CA ARG A 8 23.69 -11.60 14.21
C ARG A 8 23.58 -11.25 12.73
N LEU A 9 24.71 -11.25 12.01
CA LEU A 9 24.74 -10.99 10.57
C LEU A 9 24.04 -12.10 9.80
N VAL A 10 24.29 -13.37 10.17
CA VAL A 10 23.62 -14.52 9.54
C VAL A 10 22.10 -14.45 9.71
N ARG A 11 21.61 -14.15 10.93
CA ARG A 11 20.17 -13.99 11.18
C ARG A 11 19.58 -12.82 10.39
N LYS A 12 20.29 -11.69 10.32
CA LYS A 12 19.86 -10.52 9.55
C LYS A 12 19.76 -10.86 8.06
N GLN A 13 20.70 -11.63 7.53
CA GLN A 13 20.66 -12.04 6.14
C GLN A 13 19.45 -12.95 5.87
N ARG A 14 19.25 -13.99 6.69
CA ARG A 14 18.06 -14.86 6.60
C ARG A 14 16.75 -14.08 6.64
N ALA A 15 16.64 -13.10 7.54
CA ALA A 15 15.44 -12.27 7.63
C ALA A 15 15.17 -11.45 6.36
N ARG A 16 16.23 -10.98 5.67
CA ARG A 16 16.09 -10.30 4.37
C ARG A 16 15.67 -11.25 3.26
N ASP A 17 16.27 -12.43 3.22
CA ASP A 17 15.96 -13.45 2.20
C ASP A 17 14.49 -13.93 2.36
N GLU A 18 14.03 -14.14 3.59
CA GLU A 18 12.62 -14.45 3.84
C GLU A 18 11.69 -13.30 3.43
N ALA A 19 12.11 -12.05 3.65
CA ALA A 19 11.32 -10.89 3.24
C ALA A 19 11.19 -10.78 1.72
N SER A 20 12.26 -11.08 0.95
CA SER A 20 12.19 -11.10 -0.51
C SER A 20 11.28 -12.22 -1.01
N VAL A 21 11.38 -13.43 -0.45
CA VAL A 21 10.50 -14.55 -0.80
C VAL A 21 9.03 -14.23 -0.52
N ARG A 22 8.73 -13.63 0.64
CA ARG A 22 7.37 -13.17 0.96
C ARG A 22 6.89 -12.10 -0.02
N ALA A 23 7.75 -11.16 -0.42
CA ALA A 23 7.41 -10.14 -1.42
C ALA A 23 7.06 -10.77 -2.78
N ASP A 24 7.84 -11.76 -3.24
CA ASP A 24 7.57 -12.50 -4.47
C ASP A 24 6.28 -13.30 -4.40
N ARG A 25 6.03 -13.96 -3.26
CA ARG A 25 4.76 -14.65 -3.02
C ARG A 25 3.59 -13.68 -3.07
N ASN A 26 3.71 -12.51 -2.46
CA ASN A 26 2.66 -11.49 -2.47
C ASN A 26 2.41 -10.93 -3.88
N ARG A 27 3.47 -10.72 -4.69
CA ARG A 27 3.35 -10.35 -6.11
C ARG A 27 2.58 -11.40 -6.90
N ARG A 28 2.87 -12.68 -6.69
CA ARG A 28 2.19 -13.80 -7.38
C ARG A 28 0.74 -13.99 -6.92
N LEU A 29 0.48 -13.93 -5.61
CA LEU A 29 -0.85 -14.20 -5.05
C LEU A 29 -1.83 -13.05 -5.28
N PHE A 30 -1.38 -11.82 -5.08
CA PHE A 30 -2.27 -10.66 -5.09
C PHE A 30 -2.16 -9.84 -6.37
N GLY A 31 -1.17 -10.12 -7.24
CA GLY A 31 -0.95 -9.43 -8.50
C GLY A 31 -0.54 -7.97 -8.38
N ARG A 32 -0.75 -7.34 -7.21
CA ARG A 32 -0.48 -5.93 -6.95
C ARG A 32 0.58 -5.72 -5.90
N THR A 33 1.55 -4.86 -6.20
CA THR A 33 2.57 -4.45 -5.24
C THR A 33 2.01 -3.43 -4.23
N ALA A 34 2.72 -3.22 -3.12
CA ALA A 34 2.34 -2.19 -2.14
C ALA A 34 2.33 -0.78 -2.76
N ALA A 35 3.26 -0.51 -3.69
CA ALA A 35 3.32 0.75 -4.42
C ALA A 35 2.11 0.95 -5.32
N GLU A 36 1.69 -0.08 -6.06
CA GLU A 36 0.48 -0.03 -6.89
C GLU A 36 -0.77 0.17 -6.05
N LYS A 37 -0.89 -0.52 -4.91
CA LYS A 37 -2.02 -0.29 -3.97
C LYS A 37 -2.07 1.15 -3.46
N ALA A 38 -0.91 1.74 -3.15
CA ALA A 38 -0.82 3.13 -2.71
C ALA A 38 -1.20 4.11 -3.84
N ALA A 39 -0.75 3.84 -5.06
CA ALA A 39 -1.12 4.63 -6.24
C ALA A 39 -2.62 4.56 -6.53
N ASP A 40 -3.22 3.36 -6.46
CA ASP A 40 -4.66 3.13 -6.60
C ASP A 40 -5.44 3.90 -5.52
N ALA A 41 -5.00 3.83 -4.26
CA ALA A 41 -5.64 4.57 -3.16
C ALA A 41 -5.59 6.08 -3.38
N ALA A 42 -4.44 6.61 -3.83
CA ALA A 42 -4.29 8.02 -4.14
C ALA A 42 -5.13 8.45 -5.37
N ALA A 43 -5.30 7.57 -6.36
CA ALA A 43 -6.19 7.81 -7.49
C ALA A 43 -7.65 7.85 -7.05
N LYS A 44 -8.09 6.89 -6.22
CA LYS A 44 -9.45 6.87 -5.63
C LYS A 44 -9.74 8.12 -4.81
N ALA A 45 -8.83 8.51 -3.91
CA ALA A 45 -9.01 9.71 -3.09
C ALA A 45 -9.10 11.00 -3.93
N ARG A 46 -8.40 11.06 -5.08
CA ARG A 46 -8.55 12.18 -6.03
C ARG A 46 -9.93 12.17 -6.68
N ILE A 47 -10.39 11.01 -7.14
CA ILE A 47 -11.70 10.85 -7.77
C ILE A 47 -12.82 11.19 -6.78
N GLU A 48 -12.76 10.68 -5.56
CA GLU A 48 -13.71 10.99 -4.49
C GLU A 48 -13.74 12.50 -4.22
N ARG A 49 -12.58 13.14 -4.03
CA ARG A 49 -12.54 14.59 -3.84
C ARG A 49 -13.12 15.38 -5.01
N THR A 50 -12.88 14.94 -6.25
CA THR A 50 -13.45 15.60 -7.42
C THR A 50 -14.96 15.42 -7.51
N LEU A 51 -15.48 14.24 -7.13
CA LEU A 51 -16.92 13.97 -7.08
C LEU A 51 -17.59 14.77 -5.98
N ASP A 52 -17.01 14.80 -4.79
CA ASP A 52 -17.51 15.57 -3.65
C ASP A 52 -17.54 17.07 -3.97
N GLY A 53 -16.47 17.61 -4.58
CA GLY A 53 -16.42 19.02 -4.99
C GLY A 53 -17.35 19.36 -6.16
N ALA A 54 -17.71 18.39 -6.99
CA ALA A 54 -18.66 18.55 -8.09
C ALA A 54 -20.11 18.27 -7.66
N ARG A 55 -20.33 17.84 -6.41
CA ARG A 55 -21.66 17.58 -5.87
C ARG A 55 -22.37 18.92 -5.63
N LEU A 56 -23.31 19.25 -6.51
CA LEU A 56 -24.29 20.29 -6.26
C LEU A 56 -25.32 19.70 -5.30
N ASP A 57 -25.23 20.06 -4.02
CA ASP A 57 -26.25 19.68 -3.05
C ASP A 57 -27.57 20.36 -3.44
N PHE A 58 -28.47 19.61 -4.06
CA PHE A 58 -29.83 20.05 -4.42
C PHE A 58 -30.74 20.26 -3.18
N THR A 59 -30.17 20.21 -1.98
CA THR A 59 -30.88 20.24 -0.69
C THR A 59 -30.86 21.60 0.01
N SER A 60 -30.25 22.64 -0.57
CA SER A 60 -30.30 24.00 0.01
C SER A 60 -31.34 24.93 -0.62
N ASP A 61 -32.07 24.52 -1.65
CA ASP A 61 -33.01 25.39 -2.40
C ASP A 61 -34.49 25.20 -2.00
N THR A 62 -34.79 24.44 -0.94
CA THR A 62 -36.18 24.18 -0.48
C THR A 62 -36.45 24.62 0.96
N VAL A 63 -35.65 25.52 1.54
CA VAL A 63 -35.89 26.06 2.90
C VAL A 63 -35.75 27.58 2.95
N ASP A 64 -36.33 28.28 1.98
CA ASP A 64 -36.49 29.74 2.00
C ASP A 64 -37.89 30.19 1.50
N GLU A 65 -38.93 29.38 1.76
CA GLU A 65 -40.33 29.85 1.71
C GLU A 65 -41.14 29.38 2.91
#